data_AF-A0AAV8G743-F1
#
_entry.id   AF-A0AAV8G743-F1
#
_cell.length_a   1.000
_cell.length_b   1.000
_cell.length_c   1.000
_cell.angle_alpha   90.00
_cell.angle_beta   90.00
_cell.angle_gamma   90.00
#
_symmetry.space_group_name_H-M   'P 1'
#
loop_
_entity.id
_entity.type
_entity.pdbx_description
1 polymer ?
#
loop_
_entity_poly.entity_id
_entity_poly.type
_entity_poly.pdbx_seq_one_letter_code
_entity_poly.pdbx_strand_id
1 'polypeptide(L)'
;MEDTFKSQTLGRKSYAYQPNLWGDFFTTHVVPIQESNKWLKRRADDLKDEVRILIKSSADTVEKMTLIDTIQHLGIGYLFEKEIDAVLTNLRGLTFESNELHEVALYFKLLRQHGFPISAGNVLPKVNREVYRHNVKDIERFAC
;
A
#
# COMPACT_ATOMS: atom_id res chain seq x y z
N MET A 1 20.76 69.11 4.87
CA MET A 1 21.67 68.13 4.22
C MET A 1 22.58 67.64 5.33
N GLU A 2 22.53 66.40 5.82
CA GLU A 2 21.93 65.17 5.32
C GLU A 2 21.47 64.34 6.54
N ASP A 3 20.29 63.74 6.48
CA ASP A 3 19.84 62.76 7.47
C ASP A 3 20.50 61.41 7.18
N THR A 4 21.40 60.97 8.06
CA THR A 4 22.05 59.68 7.94
C THR A 4 21.18 58.59 8.57
N PHE A 5 20.35 57.93 7.77
CA PHE A 5 19.56 56.78 8.18
C PHE A 5 20.48 55.59 8.49
N LYS A 6 20.58 55.20 9.76
CA LYS A 6 21.31 53.97 10.16
C LYS A 6 20.46 52.74 9.86
N SER A 7 20.83 51.98 8.84
CA SER A 7 20.27 50.66 8.58
C SER A 7 20.85 49.64 9.56
N GLN A 8 20.01 49.12 10.46
CA GLN A 8 20.32 47.93 11.25
C GLN A 8 20.24 46.69 10.35
N THR A 9 21.38 46.04 10.12
CA THR A 9 21.44 44.72 9.49
C THR A 9 21.02 43.66 10.52
N LEU A 10 19.77 43.19 10.43
CA LEU A 10 19.32 41.98 11.09
C LEU A 10 20.10 40.80 10.50
N GLY A 11 21.19 40.40 11.15
CA GLY A 11 21.96 39.22 10.80
C GLY A 11 21.07 37.98 10.84
N ARG A 12 20.68 37.47 9.67
CA ARG A 12 19.96 36.20 9.53
C ARG A 12 20.86 35.10 10.08
N LYS A 13 20.44 34.41 11.15
CA LYS A 13 21.11 33.20 11.63
C LYS A 13 21.10 32.18 10.50
N SER A 14 22.25 32.01 9.85
CA SER A 14 22.46 31.01 8.81
C SER A 14 22.77 29.68 9.48
N TYR A 15 21.79 28.78 9.49
CA TYR A 15 22.04 27.39 9.85
C TYR A 15 22.73 26.72 8.66
N ALA A 16 23.96 26.25 8.86
CA ALA A 16 24.70 25.52 7.85
C ALA A 16 24.07 24.13 7.68
N TYR A 17 23.11 24.02 6.76
CA TYR A 17 22.52 22.75 6.39
C TYR A 17 23.56 21.90 5.65
N GLN A 18 23.53 20.60 5.91
CA GLN A 18 24.32 19.66 5.14
C GLN A 18 23.84 19.69 3.68
N PRO A 19 24.76 19.69 2.71
CA PRO A 19 24.39 19.66 1.30
C PRO A 19 23.59 18.38 1.01
N ASN A 20 22.72 18.46 0.00
CA ASN A 20 21.95 17.30 -0.42
C ASN A 20 22.89 16.19 -0.93
N LEU A 21 22.56 14.93 -0.62
CA LEU A 21 23.39 13.79 -1.03
C LEU A 21 23.43 13.63 -2.56
N TRP A 22 22.38 14.09 -3.24
CA TRP A 22 22.13 13.83 -4.64
C TRP A 22 22.46 15.00 -5.57
N GLY A 23 22.84 16.17 -5.04
CA GLY A 23 23.18 17.33 -5.87
C GLY A 23 22.05 17.69 -6.84
N ASP A 24 22.44 17.82 -8.09
CA ASP A 24 21.60 17.98 -9.27
C ASP A 24 21.49 16.68 -10.08
N PHE A 25 21.96 15.54 -9.56
CA PHE A 25 22.09 14.27 -10.27
C PHE A 25 20.80 13.87 -10.98
N PHE A 26 19.66 13.85 -10.30
CA PHE A 26 18.38 13.48 -10.92
C PHE A 26 17.82 14.54 -11.88
N THR A 27 18.36 15.76 -11.87
CA THR A 27 17.96 16.84 -12.78
C THR A 27 18.83 16.92 -14.04
N THR A 28 20.10 16.53 -13.95
CA THR A 28 21.06 16.55 -15.05
C THR A 28 21.25 15.19 -15.70
N HIS A 29 21.00 14.11 -14.96
CA HIS A 29 21.12 12.76 -15.47
C HIS A 29 19.92 12.41 -16.36
N VAL A 30 20.15 12.46 -17.67
CA VAL A 30 19.25 11.85 -18.65
C VAL A 30 19.60 10.38 -18.71
N VAL A 31 18.73 9.54 -18.15
CA VAL A 31 18.82 8.09 -18.37
C VAL A 31 18.70 7.89 -19.90
N PRO A 32 19.68 7.26 -20.57
CA PRO A 32 19.51 6.89 -21.96
C PRO A 32 18.23 6.09 -22.04
N ILE A 33 17.22 6.61 -22.76
CA ILE A 33 15.99 5.87 -23.01
C ILE A 33 16.46 4.60 -23.70
N GLN A 34 16.49 3.49 -22.95
CA GLN A 34 16.94 2.21 -23.46
C GLN A 34 15.84 1.73 -24.39
N GLU A 35 15.86 2.24 -25.62
CA GLU A 35 14.98 1.82 -26.68
C GLU A 35 15.20 0.31 -26.86
N SER A 36 14.14 -0.43 -26.61
CA SER A 36 14.04 -1.87 -26.83
C SER A 36 14.79 -2.78 -25.83
N ASN A 37 14.37 -2.74 -24.56
CA ASN A 37 14.16 -4.01 -23.84
C ASN A 37 12.80 -4.62 -24.22
N LYS A 38 12.56 -4.82 -25.52
CA LYS A 38 11.32 -5.42 -26.06
C LYS A 38 11.03 -6.79 -25.44
N TRP A 39 12.08 -7.55 -25.14
CA TRP A 39 12.00 -8.82 -24.43
C TRP A 39 11.46 -8.65 -23.00
N LEU A 40 11.91 -7.62 -22.26
CA LEU A 40 11.48 -7.37 -20.89
C LEU A 40 10.03 -6.91 -20.86
N LYS A 41 9.62 -6.06 -21.82
CA LYS A 41 8.21 -5.65 -21.97
C LYS A 41 7.32 -6.86 -22.24
N ARG A 42 7.69 -7.71 -23.21
CA ARG A 42 6.96 -8.96 -23.50
C ARG A 42 6.86 -9.84 -22.26
N ARG A 43 7.99 -10.09 -21.58
CA ARG A 43 8.00 -10.91 -20.36
C ARG A 43 7.11 -10.33 -19.26
N ALA A 44 7.10 -9.01 -19.11
CA ALA A 44 6.24 -8.33 -18.14
C ALA A 44 4.75 -8.47 -18.52
N ASP A 45 4.41 -8.41 -19.80
CA ASP A 45 3.03 -8.60 -20.26
C ASP A 45 2.58 -10.06 -20.11
N ASP A 46 3.44 -11.04 -20.43
CA ASP A 46 3.19 -12.46 -20.18
C ASP A 46 2.93 -12.73 -18.69
N LEU A 47 3.76 -12.14 -17.81
CA LEU A 47 3.58 -12.24 -16.35
C LEU A 47 2.27 -11.61 -15.87
N LYS A 48 1.85 -10.48 -16.44
CA LYS A 48 0.56 -9.87 -16.09
C LYS A 48 -0.58 -10.82 -16.43
N ASP A 49 -0.54 -11.46 -17.58
CA ASP A 49 -1.58 -12.40 -17.98
C ASP A 49 -1.59 -13.66 -17.11
N GLU A 50 -0.42 -14.19 -16.74
CA GLU A 50 -0.30 -15.28 -15.76
C GLU A 50 -0.94 -14.91 -14.41
N VAL A 51 -0.66 -13.71 -13.88
CA VAL A 51 -1.28 -13.23 -12.64
C VAL A 51 -2.79 -13.09 -12.77
N ARG A 52 -3.30 -12.57 -13.90
CA ARG A 52 -4.75 -12.49 -14.15
C ARG A 52 -5.41 -13.86 -14.15
N ILE A 53 -4.76 -14.86 -14.74
CA ILE A 53 -5.24 -16.24 -14.74
C ILE A 53 -5.26 -16.76 -13.30
N LEU A 54 -4.17 -16.56 -12.54
CA LEU A 54 -4.05 -17.04 -11.17
C LEU A 54 -5.14 -16.47 -10.25
N ILE A 55 -5.45 -15.17 -10.37
CA ILE A 55 -6.54 -14.53 -9.60
C ILE A 55 -7.89 -15.18 -9.94
N LYS A 56 -8.14 -15.50 -11.21
CA LYS A 56 -9.40 -16.07 -11.67
C LYS A 56 -9.53 -17.57 -11.37
N SER A 57 -8.44 -18.32 -11.46
CA SER A 57 -8.43 -19.78 -11.37
C SER A 57 -8.35 -20.32 -9.94
N SER A 58 -7.87 -19.52 -8.99
CA SER A 58 -7.88 -19.93 -7.58
C SER A 58 -9.32 -20.26 -7.17
N ALA A 59 -9.53 -21.40 -6.52
CA ALA A 59 -10.84 -21.78 -5.99
C ALA A 59 -10.96 -21.38 -4.52
N ASP A 60 -9.83 -21.39 -3.80
CA ASP A 60 -9.78 -21.05 -2.40
C ASP A 60 -9.84 -19.53 -2.18
N THR A 61 -10.65 -19.14 -1.19
CA THR A 61 -10.91 -17.73 -0.90
C THR A 61 -9.73 -17.10 -0.16
N VAL A 62 -9.05 -17.87 0.69
CA VAL A 62 -7.90 -17.40 1.48
C VAL A 62 -6.67 -17.22 0.59
N GLU A 63 -6.41 -18.16 -0.31
CA GLU A 63 -5.37 -18.02 -1.34
C GLU A 63 -5.60 -16.78 -2.21
N LYS A 64 -6.84 -16.51 -2.65
CA LYS A 64 -7.16 -15.27 -3.40
C LYS A 64 -6.87 -14.01 -2.61
N MET A 65 -7.30 -13.96 -1.34
CA MET A 65 -7.05 -12.82 -0.47
C MET A 65 -5.54 -12.59 -0.31
N THR A 66 -4.78 -13.66 -0.10
CA THR A 66 -3.33 -13.62 0.03
C THR A 66 -2.66 -13.14 -1.26
N LEU A 67 -3.14 -13.61 -2.42
CA LEU A 67 -2.65 -13.15 -3.71
C LEU A 67 -2.90 -11.65 -3.93
N ILE A 68 -4.07 -11.14 -3.54
CA ILE A 68 -4.36 -9.71 -3.65
C ILE A 68 -3.46 -8.90 -2.72
N ASP A 69 -3.32 -9.32 -1.46
CA ASP A 69 -2.48 -8.63 -0.48
C ASP A 69 -1.01 -8.59 -0.93
N THR A 70 -0.49 -9.68 -1.49
CA THR A 70 0.87 -9.71 -2.06
C THR A 70 1.02 -8.78 -3.27
N ILE A 71 0.06 -8.76 -4.20
CA ILE A 71 0.07 -7.84 -5.35
C ILE A 71 0.07 -6.37 -4.89
N GLN A 72 -0.69 -6.06 -3.84
CA GLN A 72 -0.74 -4.71 -3.28
C GLN A 72 0.56 -4.32 -2.58
N HIS A 73 1.15 -5.22 -1.78
CA HIS A 73 2.44 -4.99 -1.13
C HIS A 73 3.60 -4.85 -2.11
N LEU A 74 3.50 -5.47 -3.30
CA LEU A 74 4.47 -5.29 -4.39
C LEU A 74 4.33 -3.94 -5.12
N GLY A 75 3.32 -3.13 -4.80
CA GLY A 75 3.09 -1.84 -5.45
C GLY A 75 2.60 -1.93 -6.89
N ILE A 76 2.15 -3.11 -7.32
CA ILE A 76 1.68 -3.37 -8.70
C ILE A 76 0.15 -3.53 -8.79
N GLY A 77 -0.58 -3.31 -7.69
CA GLY A 77 -2.04 -3.44 -7.63
C GLY A 77 -2.81 -2.62 -8.67
N TYR A 78 -2.29 -1.46 -9.07
CA TYR A 78 -2.89 -0.62 -10.11
C TYR A 78 -3.00 -1.30 -11.48
N LEU A 79 -2.22 -2.36 -11.74
CA LEU A 79 -2.29 -3.12 -12.99
C LEU A 79 -3.48 -4.11 -13.03
N PHE A 80 -4.08 -4.39 -11.87
CA PHE A 80 -5.09 -5.44 -11.66
C PHE A 80 -6.34 -4.92 -10.95
N GLU A 81 -6.62 -3.61 -11.02
CA GLU A 81 -7.73 -2.97 -10.30
C GLU A 81 -9.07 -3.67 -10.54
N LYS A 82 -9.34 -4.09 -11.79
CA LYS A 82 -10.57 -4.78 -12.16
C LYS A 82 -10.68 -6.15 -11.52
N GLU A 83 -9.60 -6.92 -11.53
CA GLU A 83 -9.55 -8.24 -10.92
C GLU A 83 -9.67 -8.15 -9.39
N ILE A 84 -8.99 -7.18 -8.78
CA ILE A 84 -9.03 -6.92 -7.34
C ILE A 84 -10.46 -6.53 -6.91
N ASP A 85 -11.09 -5.59 -7.61
CA ASP A 85 -12.46 -5.13 -7.30
C ASP A 85 -13.49 -6.26 -7.43
N ALA A 86 -13.35 -7.11 -8.45
CA ALA A 86 -14.21 -8.28 -8.63
C ALA A 86 -14.09 -9.27 -7.46
N VAL A 87 -12.87 -9.55 -6.99
CA VAL A 87 -12.67 -10.43 -5.85
C VAL A 87 -13.23 -9.82 -4.57
N LEU A 88 -13.01 -8.54 -4.31
CA LEU A 88 -13.52 -7.87 -3.12
C LEU A 88 -15.04 -7.80 -3.10
N THR A 89 -15.67 -7.56 -4.26
CA THR A 89 -17.12 -7.59 -4.40
C THR A 89 -17.68 -8.98 -4.06
N ASN A 90 -17.02 -10.04 -4.51
CA ASN A 90 -17.39 -11.41 -4.14
C ASN A 90 -17.21 -11.67 -2.63
N LEU A 91 -16.09 -11.23 -2.05
CA LEU A 91 -15.80 -11.36 -0.62
C LEU A 91 -16.85 -10.66 0.25
N ARG A 92 -17.34 -9.50 -0.19
CA ARG A 92 -18.41 -8.77 0.51
C ARG A 92 -19.73 -9.53 0.50
N GLY A 93 -20.04 -10.24 -0.58
CA GLY A 93 -21.25 -11.05 -0.70
C GLY A 93 -21.20 -12.35 0.12
N LEU A 94 -20.02 -12.75 0.60
CA LEU A 94 -19.80 -13.96 1.36
C LEU A 94 -19.80 -13.67 2.87
N THR A 95 -20.48 -14.51 3.64
CA THR A 95 -20.28 -14.60 5.09
C THR A 95 -18.99 -15.38 5.34
N PHE A 96 -17.85 -14.68 5.37
CA PHE A 96 -16.54 -15.29 5.61
C PHE A 96 -16.37 -15.59 7.11
N GLU A 97 -16.41 -16.87 7.46
CA GLU A 97 -16.19 -17.38 8.81
C GLU A 97 -14.95 -18.27 8.77
N SER A 98 -13.92 -17.91 9.54
CA SER A 98 -12.73 -18.73 9.72
C SER A 98 -12.34 -18.78 11.19
N ASN A 99 -11.78 -19.92 11.60
CA ASN A 99 -11.23 -20.11 12.94
C ASN A 99 -9.82 -19.51 13.06
N GLU A 100 -9.18 -19.15 11.95
CA GLU A 100 -7.83 -18.60 11.93
C GLU A 100 -7.86 -17.07 11.98
N LEU A 101 -7.22 -16.51 13.01
CA LEU A 101 -7.15 -15.06 13.21
C LEU A 101 -6.53 -14.33 12.02
N HIS A 102 -5.50 -14.92 11.40
CA HIS A 102 -4.83 -14.35 10.24
C HIS A 102 -5.82 -14.14 9.08
N GLU A 103 -6.62 -15.16 8.75
CA GLU A 103 -7.54 -15.11 7.62
C GLU A 103 -8.64 -14.07 7.83
N VAL A 104 -9.19 -14.02 9.05
CA VAL A 104 -10.19 -13.01 9.43
C VAL A 104 -9.60 -11.60 9.38
N ALA A 105 -8.39 -11.42 9.90
CA ALA A 105 -7.70 -10.13 9.87
C ALA A 105 -7.42 -9.68 8.43
N LEU A 106 -7.01 -10.61 7.56
CA LEU A 106 -6.76 -10.35 6.14
C LEU A 106 -8.05 -9.94 5.42
N TYR A 107 -9.15 -10.68 5.62
CA TYR A 107 -10.46 -10.34 5.08
C TYR A 107 -10.91 -8.94 5.50
N PHE A 108 -10.79 -8.63 6.80
CA PHE A 108 -11.15 -7.32 7.34
C PHE A 108 -10.27 -6.20 6.77
N LYS A 109 -8.95 -6.40 6.72
CA LYS A 109 -7.97 -5.44 6.19
C LYS A 109 -8.31 -5.09 4.74
N LEU A 110 -8.45 -6.10 3.88
CA LEU A 110 -8.70 -5.91 2.46
C LEU A 110 -9.98 -5.10 2.23
N LEU A 111 -11.07 -5.47 2.87
CA LEU A 111 -12.34 -4.78 2.66
C LEU A 111 -12.33 -3.34 3.21
N ARG A 112 -11.67 -3.09 4.35
CA ARG A 112 -11.51 -1.74 4.89
C ARG A 112 -10.65 -0.85 4.02
N GLN A 113 -9.53 -1.36 3.50
CA GLN A 113 -8.64 -0.61 2.61
C GLN A 113 -9.35 -0.18 1.32
N HIS A 114 -10.29 -0.97 0.84
CA HIS A 114 -11.08 -0.67 -0.36
C HIS A 114 -12.41 0.06 -0.06
N GLY A 115 -12.59 0.57 1.15
CA GLY A 115 -13.71 1.45 1.51
C GLY A 115 -15.04 0.75 1.80
N PHE A 116 -15.04 -0.58 1.94
CA PHE A 116 -16.27 -1.30 2.29
C PHE A 116 -16.61 -1.14 3.78
N PRO A 117 -17.88 -0.83 4.11
CA PRO A 117 -18.31 -0.65 5.49
C PRO A 117 -18.43 -2.02 6.18
N ILE A 118 -17.51 -2.30 7.11
CA ILE A 118 -17.50 -3.55 7.89
C ILE A 118 -17.39 -3.25 9.38
N SER A 119 -18.31 -3.80 10.16
CA SER A 119 -18.26 -3.73 11.62
C SER A 119 -17.31 -4.79 12.17
N ALA A 120 -16.35 -4.38 13.00
CA ALA A 120 -15.41 -5.30 13.65
C ALA A 120 -16.14 -6.35 14.54
N GLY A 121 -17.29 -5.98 15.11
CA GLY A 121 -18.11 -6.88 15.93
C GLY A 121 -18.78 -8.02 15.18
N ASN A 122 -18.85 -7.95 13.83
CA ASN A 122 -19.47 -8.98 12.99
C ASN A 122 -18.46 -9.91 12.32
N VAL A 123 -17.18 -9.55 12.32
CA VAL A 123 -16.13 -10.27 11.58
C VAL A 123 -15.10 -10.89 12.52
N LEU A 124 -14.81 -10.26 13.65
CA LEU A 124 -13.89 -10.85 14.61
C LEU A 124 -14.53 -12.08 15.25
N PRO A 125 -13.85 -13.25 15.28
CA PRO A 125 -14.37 -14.41 15.96
C PRO A 125 -14.58 -14.02 17.42
N LYS A 126 -15.67 -14.52 18.02
CA LYS A 126 -15.97 -14.39 19.46
C LYS A 126 -14.97 -15.21 20.29
N VAL A 127 -13.68 -15.02 20.06
CA VAL A 127 -12.60 -15.56 20.89
C VAL A 127 -12.64 -14.77 22.20
N ASN A 128 -12.59 -15.52 23.31
CA ASN A 128 -12.68 -15.04 24.68
C ASN A 128 -12.13 -13.61 24.86
N ARG A 129 -13.00 -12.74 25.39
CA ARG A 129 -12.81 -11.30 25.60
C ARG A 129 -11.53 -10.94 26.38
N GLU A 130 -10.89 -11.92 27.03
CA GLU A 130 -9.64 -11.78 27.79
C GLU A 130 -8.37 -11.70 26.94
N VAL A 131 -8.34 -12.28 25.73
CA VAL A 131 -7.13 -12.23 24.87
C VAL A 131 -7.02 -10.88 24.15
N TYR A 132 -8.15 -10.24 23.85
CA TYR A 132 -8.18 -8.96 23.11
C TYR A 132 -7.72 -7.75 23.92
N ARG A 133 -7.73 -7.79 25.26
CA ARG A 133 -7.34 -6.62 26.07
C ARG A 133 -5.86 -6.23 25.89
N HIS A 134 -5.01 -7.17 25.47
CA HIS A 134 -3.58 -6.94 25.28
C HIS A 134 -3.20 -6.67 23.82
N ASN A 135 -3.94 -7.19 22.83
CA ASN A 135 -3.58 -7.08 21.41
C ASN A 135 -4.31 -5.98 20.63
N VAL A 136 -5.41 -5.41 21.16
CA VAL A 136 -6.13 -4.29 20.49
C VAL A 136 -5.25 -3.04 20.38
N LYS A 137 -4.29 -2.87 21.30
CA LYS A 137 -3.32 -1.76 21.25
C LYS A 137 -2.31 -1.88 20.11
N ASP A 138 -2.10 -3.07 19.58
CA ASP A 138 -1.17 -3.30 18.48
C ASP A 138 -1.87 -3.21 17.11
N ILE A 139 -3.16 -3.54 17.02
CA ILE A 139 -3.94 -3.39 15.77
C ILE A 139 -4.23 -1.92 15.45
N GLU A 140 -4.49 -1.09 16.47
CA GLU A 140 -4.64 0.37 16.28
C GLU A 140 -3.31 1.07 15.92
N ARG A 141 -2.16 0.41 16.11
CA ARG A 141 -0.84 0.96 15.74
C ARG A 141 -0.47 0.76 14.27
N PHE A 142 -1.21 -0.06 13.51
CA PHE A 142 -1.00 -0.21 12.06
C PHE A 142 -1.91 0.71 11.22
N ALA A 143 -2.61 1.64 11.87
CA ALA A 143 -3.36 2.71 11.21
C ALA A 143 -2.61 4.05 11.34
N CYS A 144 -1.48 4.17 10.65
CA CYS A 144 -0.90 5.43 10.20
C CYS A 144 -0.25 5.20 8.83
#